data_AF-A0A8S1GSJ6-F1
#
_entry.id   AF-A0A8S1GSJ6-F1
#
_cell.length_a   1.000
_cell.length_b   1.000
_cell.length_c   1.000
_cell.angle_alpha   90.00
_cell.angle_beta   90.00
_cell.angle_gamma   90.00
#
_symmetry.space_group_name_H-M   'P 1'
#
loop_
_entity.id
_entity.type
_entity.pdbx_description
1 polymer ?
#
loop_
_entity_poly.entity_id
_entity_poly.type
_entity_poly.pdbx_seq_one_letter_code
_entity_poly.pdbx_strand_id
1 'polypeptide(L)'
;MLDLAIRKLFTKLHVSGEVKKHQQRRTDSKKRRNCFPDNVWSKILDELSPFEQARMRAVNTKLRNLVDERRRRILYLDVLRMDVGQLLAPAVADDGEFFRHPAGRLVLHIESRSALIVVDAHWTTRDAVRTLGAVRHFGAFARTVTLDASVAELCVAGQITNDIAHWFVFQAAAGTSDPVCPSQMPSWIPDKSRIRAVRAVEEDHVAALREWNPRTQVLPFGPLFPYAKELTLRSSIPQLRRLRRFFVYRCPPKYLFDPCALNLLRVTISNGAGRRKQSPTSLKLRPFYRWANTAKLGPRFAVQFS
;
A
#
# COMPACT_ATOMS: atom_id res chain seq x y z
N MET A 1 -53.17 -38.69 -3.66
CA MET A 1 -54.15 -38.01 -2.79
C MET A 1 -53.54 -37.65 -1.42
N LEU A 2 -52.43 -36.90 -1.41
CA LEU A 2 -51.73 -36.47 -0.18
C LEU A 2 -51.39 -34.96 -0.21
N ASP A 3 -51.94 -34.23 -1.19
CA ASP A 3 -51.66 -32.80 -1.41
C ASP A 3 -52.81 -31.89 -0.90
N LEU A 4 -54.00 -32.45 -0.66
CA LEU A 4 -55.13 -31.70 -0.09
C LEU A 4 -55.13 -31.62 1.44
N ALA A 5 -54.49 -32.57 2.13
CA ALA A 5 -54.43 -32.60 3.59
C ALA A 5 -53.41 -31.59 4.14
N ILE A 6 -52.29 -31.37 3.45
CA ILE A 6 -51.24 -30.43 3.86
C ILE A 6 -51.68 -28.98 3.62
N ARG A 7 -52.41 -28.70 2.54
CA ARG A 7 -52.99 -27.36 2.27
C ARG A 7 -54.09 -26.96 3.27
N LYS A 8 -54.82 -27.92 3.85
CA LYS A 8 -55.81 -27.68 4.92
C LYS A 8 -55.18 -27.44 6.31
N LEU A 9 -53.91 -27.81 6.49
CA LEU A 9 -53.15 -27.58 7.73
C LEU A 9 -52.53 -26.17 7.75
N PHE A 10 -52.12 -25.65 6.59
CA PHE A 10 -51.59 -24.29 6.46
C PHE A 10 -52.67 -23.20 6.50
N THR A 11 -53.91 -23.47 6.07
CA THR A 11 -55.03 -22.52 6.20
C THR A 11 -55.66 -22.46 7.59
N LYS A 12 -55.36 -23.43 8.47
CA LYS A 12 -55.76 -23.42 9.89
C LYS A 12 -54.74 -22.75 10.82
N LEU A 13 -53.55 -22.41 10.32
CA LEU A 13 -52.47 -21.78 11.09
C LEU A 13 -52.24 -20.30 10.76
N HIS A 14 -53.10 -19.69 9.95
CA HIS A 14 -53.13 -18.25 9.75
C HIS A 14 -54.58 -17.74 9.72
N VAL A 15 -54.84 -16.78 10.63
CA VAL A 15 -56.01 -15.90 10.72
C VAL A 15 -57.21 -16.46 11.50
N SER A 16 -57.23 -16.21 12.81
CA SER A 16 -58.13 -15.19 13.37
C SER A 16 -58.01 -15.12 14.88
N GLY A 17 -57.56 -13.97 15.36
CA GLY A 17 -57.47 -13.63 16.77
C GLY A 17 -57.23 -12.14 16.89
N GLU A 18 -58.22 -11.34 16.48
CA GLU A 18 -58.27 -9.93 16.87
C GLU A 18 -58.31 -9.83 18.39
N VAL A 19 -57.25 -9.27 18.98
CA VAL A 19 -57.32 -8.75 20.35
C VAL A 19 -56.65 -7.37 20.37
N LYS A 20 -57.53 -6.37 20.33
CA LYS A 20 -57.49 -5.07 21.01
C LYS A 20 -56.10 -4.43 21.18
N LYS A 21 -55.89 -3.36 20.39
CA LYS A 21 -54.93 -2.28 20.63
C LYS A 21 -55.11 -1.73 22.05
N HIS A 22 -54.36 -2.28 23.00
CA HIS A 22 -54.13 -1.62 24.28
C HIS A 22 -52.76 -0.96 24.22
N GLN A 23 -52.80 0.36 24.35
CA GLN A 23 -51.67 1.23 24.64
C GLN A 23 -50.79 0.60 25.72
N GLN A 24 -49.69 -0.04 25.30
CA GLN A 24 -48.52 -0.16 26.14
C GLN A 24 -47.44 0.73 25.53
N ARG A 25 -47.43 1.96 26.05
CA ARG A 25 -46.23 2.79 26.19
C ARG A 25 -45.10 1.90 26.71
N ARG A 26 -44.36 1.24 25.82
CA ARG A 26 -43.00 0.80 26.10
C ARG A 26 -42.14 2.06 26.05
N THR A 27 -42.18 2.76 27.18
CA THR A 27 -41.10 3.56 27.74
C THR A 27 -39.85 3.67 26.86
N ASP A 28 -39.76 4.84 26.21
CA ASP A 28 -38.60 5.45 25.55
C ASP A 28 -37.42 5.71 26.51
N SER A 29 -37.02 4.72 27.32
CA SER A 29 -36.01 4.91 28.35
C SER A 29 -35.11 3.69 28.53
N LYS A 30 -34.23 3.43 27.54
CA LYS A 30 -32.89 2.84 27.75
C LYS A 30 -32.03 2.76 26.48
N LYS A 31 -31.55 3.93 26.06
CA LYS A 31 -30.13 4.23 25.79
C LYS A 31 -30.12 5.61 25.15
N ARG A 32 -30.07 6.66 25.97
CA ARG A 32 -29.39 7.89 25.54
C ARG A 32 -27.93 7.48 25.32
N ARG A 33 -27.65 6.86 24.17
CA ARG A 33 -26.29 6.85 23.63
C ARG A 33 -26.02 8.33 23.44
N ASN A 34 -25.17 8.89 24.29
CA ASN A 34 -24.62 10.22 24.11
C ASN A 34 -23.81 10.20 22.80
N CYS A 35 -24.53 10.23 21.68
CA CYS A 35 -23.95 10.34 20.36
C CYS A 35 -23.71 11.82 20.18
N PHE A 36 -22.47 12.25 20.43
CA PHE A 36 -22.05 13.56 19.97
C PHE A 36 -22.42 13.72 18.48
N PRO A 37 -22.82 14.92 18.03
CA PRO A 37 -23.07 15.16 16.62
C PRO A 37 -21.77 15.02 15.80
N ASP A 38 -21.91 14.85 14.50
CA ASP A 38 -20.81 14.44 13.59
C ASP A 38 -19.67 15.46 13.59
N ASN A 39 -20.01 16.75 13.72
CA ASN A 39 -19.06 17.84 13.86
C ASN A 39 -18.16 17.71 15.10
N VAL A 40 -18.69 17.27 16.23
CA VAL A 40 -17.92 17.06 17.46
C VAL A 40 -17.02 15.84 17.31
N TRP A 41 -17.52 14.74 16.74
CA TRP A 41 -16.66 13.59 16.44
C TRP A 41 -15.56 13.92 15.44
N SER A 42 -15.84 14.77 14.46
CA SER A 42 -14.81 15.26 13.54
C SER A 42 -13.72 16.00 14.30
N LYS A 43 -14.08 16.94 15.19
CA LYS A 43 -13.10 17.65 16.01
C LYS A 43 -12.29 16.72 16.91
N ILE A 44 -12.94 15.72 17.53
CA ILE A 44 -12.23 14.71 18.33
C ILE A 44 -11.20 13.95 17.47
N LEU A 45 -11.58 13.57 16.24
CA LEU A 45 -10.67 12.89 15.32
C LEU A 45 -9.52 13.78 14.86
N ASP A 46 -9.69 15.11 14.84
CA ASP A 46 -8.63 16.06 14.47
C ASP A 46 -7.51 16.13 15.52
N GLU A 47 -7.84 15.85 16.79
CA GLU A 47 -6.87 15.77 17.90
C GLU A 47 -6.13 14.42 17.96
N LEU A 48 -6.55 13.43 17.16
CA LEU A 48 -5.94 12.09 17.17
C LEU A 48 -4.86 11.96 16.12
N SER A 49 -3.83 11.15 16.42
CA SER A 49 -2.84 10.77 15.40
C SER A 49 -3.51 10.03 14.23
N PRO A 50 -2.95 10.12 13.01
CA PRO A 50 -3.43 9.36 11.85
C PRO A 50 -3.63 7.85 12.09
N PHE A 51 -2.78 7.25 12.92
CA PHE A 51 -2.87 5.83 13.25
C PHE A 51 -4.06 5.52 14.17
N GLU A 52 -4.33 6.39 15.13
CA GLU A 52 -5.49 6.29 16.01
C GLU A 52 -6.77 6.52 15.24
N GLN A 53 -6.81 7.54 14.36
CA GLN A 53 -7.93 7.75 13.45
C GLN A 53 -8.26 6.49 12.64
N ALA A 54 -7.24 5.81 12.11
CA ALA A 54 -7.45 4.53 11.41
C ALA A 54 -8.02 3.42 12.31
N ARG A 55 -7.60 3.36 13.59
CA ARG A 55 -8.13 2.41 14.59
C ARG A 55 -9.58 2.70 14.97
N MET A 56 -10.00 3.97 14.95
CA MET A 56 -11.38 4.38 15.27
C MET A 56 -12.42 3.74 14.33
N ARG A 57 -12.01 3.28 13.14
CA ARG A 57 -12.88 2.51 12.21
C ARG A 57 -13.42 1.22 12.80
N ALA A 58 -12.71 0.59 13.73
CA ALA A 58 -13.12 -0.67 14.34
C ALA A 58 -14.09 -0.46 15.54
N VAL A 59 -14.20 0.77 16.05
CA VAL A 59 -14.96 1.07 17.27
C VAL A 59 -16.47 1.03 17.02
N ASN A 60 -16.95 1.74 16.00
CA ASN A 60 -18.36 1.70 15.60
C ASN A 60 -18.56 2.15 14.14
N THR A 61 -19.76 1.92 13.60
CA THR A 61 -20.12 2.24 12.20
C THR A 61 -20.07 3.74 11.90
N LYS A 62 -20.39 4.60 12.87
CA LYS A 62 -20.37 6.06 12.70
C LYS A 62 -18.95 6.58 12.50
N LEU A 63 -18.03 6.20 13.38
CA LEU A 63 -16.61 6.54 13.29
C LEU A 63 -15.98 5.94 12.05
N ARG A 64 -16.36 4.70 11.68
CA ARG A 64 -15.95 4.10 10.42
C ARG A 64 -16.33 4.97 9.22
N ASN A 65 -17.57 5.45 9.15
CA ASN A 65 -18.03 6.30 8.07
C ASN A 65 -17.27 7.63 8.02
N LEU A 66 -17.07 8.30 9.16
CA LEU A 66 -16.31 9.56 9.24
C LEU A 66 -14.86 9.40 8.79
N VAL A 67 -14.19 8.33 9.23
CA VAL A 67 -12.81 8.04 8.82
C VAL A 67 -12.76 7.63 7.34
N ASP A 68 -13.75 6.88 6.85
CA ASP A 68 -13.84 6.53 5.44
C ASP A 68 -14.09 7.75 4.54
N GLU A 69 -14.87 8.73 5.00
CA GLU A 69 -15.05 10.02 4.31
C GLU A 69 -13.75 10.83 4.27
N ARG A 70 -12.99 10.88 5.37
CA ARG A 70 -11.63 11.47 5.39
C ARG A 70 -10.71 10.78 4.40
N ARG A 71 -10.69 9.45 4.42
CA ARG A 71 -9.88 8.62 3.53
C ARG A 71 -10.22 8.84 2.06
N ARG A 72 -11.50 9.03 1.72
CA ARG A 72 -11.96 9.34 0.35
C ARG A 72 -11.45 10.69 -0.17
N ARG A 73 -11.11 11.63 0.72
CA ARG A 73 -10.54 12.94 0.36
C ARG A 73 -9.06 12.87 0.01
N ILE A 74 -8.36 11.79 0.39
CA ILE A 74 -6.95 11.59 0.05
C ILE A 74 -6.84 11.20 -1.42
N LEU A 75 -6.34 12.13 -2.23
CA LEU A 75 -6.17 11.98 -3.68
C LEU A 75 -4.70 11.80 -4.07
N TYR A 76 -3.77 12.25 -3.23
CA TYR A 76 -2.33 12.15 -3.45
C TYR A 76 -1.73 11.22 -2.40
N LEU A 77 -1.06 10.16 -2.85
CA LEU A 77 -0.32 9.26 -1.97
C LEU A 77 1.15 9.30 -2.38
N ASP A 78 2.01 9.65 -1.44
CA ASP A 78 3.44 9.55 -1.60
C ASP A 78 4.02 8.56 -0.57
N VAL A 79 4.85 7.62 -1.01
CA VAL A 79 5.49 6.63 -0.15
C VAL A 79 6.98 6.57 -0.41
N LEU A 80 7.74 7.02 0.59
CA LEU A 80 9.19 7.15 0.57
C LEU A 80 9.84 6.10 1.45
N ARG A 81 11.02 5.64 1.05
CA ARG A 81 11.92 4.86 1.90
C ARG A 81 13.19 5.67 2.16
N MET A 82 13.35 6.14 3.39
CA MET A 82 14.52 6.93 3.82
C MET A 82 14.77 6.71 5.31
N ASP A 83 15.86 7.28 5.83
CA ASP A 83 16.09 7.30 7.28
C ASP A 83 15.05 8.20 7.96
N VAL A 84 14.18 7.59 8.76
CA VAL A 84 13.10 8.30 9.45
C VAL A 84 13.65 9.28 10.49
N GLY A 85 14.88 9.06 10.98
CA GLY A 85 15.58 9.96 11.88
C GLY A 85 15.83 11.35 11.31
N GLN A 86 15.81 11.50 9.98
CA GLN A 86 15.94 12.78 9.29
C GLN A 86 14.67 13.63 9.36
N LEU A 87 13.51 13.02 9.63
CA LEU A 87 12.23 13.72 9.76
C LEU A 87 11.86 13.94 11.23
N LEU A 88 11.95 12.87 12.03
CA LEU A 88 11.62 12.92 13.46
C LEU A 88 12.75 12.29 14.26
N ALA A 89 13.22 12.99 15.30
CA ALA A 89 14.21 12.42 16.22
C ALA A 89 13.70 11.09 16.83
N PRO A 90 14.56 10.06 17.05
CA PRO A 90 14.12 8.73 17.46
C PRO A 90 13.29 8.64 18.76
N ALA A 91 13.41 9.63 19.64
CA ALA A 91 12.67 9.69 20.91
C ALA A 91 11.31 10.41 20.81
N VAL A 92 11.06 11.12 19.70
CA VAL A 92 9.87 11.96 19.52
C VAL A 92 8.75 11.13 18.85
N ALA A 93 7.56 11.12 19.45
CA ALA A 93 6.41 10.41 18.90
C ALA A 93 5.80 11.16 17.71
N ASP A 94 5.71 12.48 17.82
CA ASP A 94 5.20 13.39 16.80
C ASP A 94 5.70 14.83 17.05
N ASP A 95 5.65 15.66 16.02
CA ASP A 95 5.95 17.10 16.07
C ASP A 95 4.74 17.97 15.69
N GLY A 96 3.55 17.38 15.68
CA GLY A 96 2.30 17.99 15.21
C GLY A 96 2.04 17.85 13.70
N GLU A 97 3.07 17.60 12.89
CA GLU A 97 2.91 17.39 11.44
C GLU A 97 3.19 15.94 11.02
N PHE A 98 4.26 15.37 11.56
CA PHE A 98 4.70 14.01 11.35
C PHE A 98 4.37 13.16 12.57
N PHE A 99 3.79 12.00 12.34
CA PHE A 99 3.41 11.06 13.39
C PHE A 99 4.15 9.75 13.21
N ARG A 100 4.88 9.31 14.24
CA ARG A 100 5.55 8.01 14.25
C ARG A 100 4.58 6.90 14.61
N HIS A 101 4.67 5.78 13.89
CA HIS A 101 3.88 4.61 14.22
C HIS A 101 4.34 4.01 15.56
N PRO A 102 3.43 3.74 16.52
CA PRO A 102 3.80 3.39 17.90
C PRO A 102 4.58 2.07 18.04
N ALA A 103 4.44 1.15 17.07
CA ALA A 103 5.08 -0.16 17.12
C ALA A 103 5.93 -0.48 15.86
N GLY A 104 6.20 0.50 15.01
CA GLY A 104 6.79 0.26 13.69
C GLY A 104 7.65 1.41 13.20
N ARG A 105 8.57 1.10 12.28
CA ARG A 105 9.54 2.05 11.72
C ARG A 105 8.98 2.78 10.51
N LEU A 106 7.87 3.48 10.71
CA LEU A 106 7.27 4.34 9.70
C LEU A 106 6.70 5.60 10.35
N VAL A 107 6.71 6.68 9.57
CA VAL A 107 6.16 7.99 9.89
C VAL A 107 5.10 8.33 8.86
N LEU A 108 4.07 9.03 9.31
CA LEU A 108 2.93 9.41 8.52
C LEU A 108 2.67 10.90 8.69
N HIS A 109 2.51 11.57 7.57
CA HIS A 109 2.02 12.95 7.50
C HIS A 109 0.77 12.96 6.63
N ILE A 110 -0.29 13.62 7.10
CA ILE A 110 -1.57 13.70 6.39
C ILE A 110 -1.99 15.15 6.31
N GLU A 111 -2.29 15.61 5.10
CA GLU A 111 -2.98 16.86 4.86
C GLU A 111 -4.42 16.59 4.39
N SER A 112 -5.14 17.67 4.05
CA SER A 112 -6.54 17.59 3.60
C SER A 112 -6.77 16.67 2.39
N ARG A 113 -5.78 16.52 1.50
CA ARG A 113 -5.88 15.72 0.25
C ARG A 113 -4.69 14.82 -0.02
N SER A 114 -3.65 14.88 0.81
CA SER A 114 -2.40 14.16 0.59
C SER A 114 -2.07 13.29 1.80
N ALA A 115 -1.42 12.17 1.56
CA ALA A 115 -0.82 11.34 2.59
C ALA A 115 0.61 11.02 2.18
N LEU A 116 1.55 11.32 3.06
CA LEU A 116 2.95 10.97 2.93
C LEU A 116 3.28 9.88 3.95
N ILE A 117 3.67 8.71 3.45
CA ILE A 117 4.13 7.58 4.26
C ILE A 117 5.65 7.49 4.09
N VAL A 118 6.39 7.68 5.18
CA VAL A 118 7.84 7.49 5.18
C VAL A 118 8.18 6.22 5.94
N VAL A 119 8.90 5.33 5.27
CA VAL A 119 9.29 4.02 5.80
C VAL A 119 10.79 3.99 6.03
N ASP A 120 11.21 3.52 7.19
CA ASP A 120 12.62 3.53 7.54
C ASP A 120 13.46 2.66 6.62
N ALA A 121 14.68 3.10 6.33
CA ALA A 121 15.65 2.34 5.57
C ALA A 121 15.92 0.95 6.18
N HIS A 122 15.84 0.81 7.50
CA HIS A 122 16.05 -0.42 8.27
C HIS A 122 14.72 -1.07 8.70
N TRP A 123 13.68 -0.98 7.87
CA TRP A 123 12.40 -1.65 8.11
C TRP A 123 12.57 -3.17 8.32
N THR A 124 11.76 -3.72 9.22
CA THR A 124 11.67 -5.17 9.45
C THR A 124 10.54 -5.79 8.63
N THR A 125 10.41 -7.11 8.65
CA THR A 125 9.25 -7.81 8.07
C THR A 125 7.92 -7.29 8.61
N ARG A 126 7.86 -7.00 9.92
CA ARG A 126 6.64 -6.44 10.55
C ARG A 126 6.34 -5.05 10.02
N ASP A 127 7.37 -4.25 9.77
CA ASP A 127 7.21 -2.89 9.23
C ASP A 127 6.71 -2.92 7.80
N ALA A 128 7.20 -3.81 6.94
CA ALA A 128 6.66 -3.93 5.58
C ALA A 128 5.20 -4.39 5.53
N VAL A 129 4.78 -5.29 6.42
CA VAL A 129 3.36 -5.65 6.54
C VAL A 129 2.54 -4.42 6.90
N ARG A 130 3.02 -3.58 7.82
CA ARG A 130 2.37 -2.32 8.18
C ARG A 130 2.39 -1.31 7.04
N THR A 131 3.50 -1.17 6.33
CA THR A 131 3.62 -0.34 5.13
C THR A 131 2.59 -0.76 4.10
N LEU A 132 2.50 -2.05 3.77
CA LEU A 132 1.51 -2.56 2.83
C LEU A 132 0.07 -2.29 3.30
N GLY A 133 -0.19 -2.45 4.61
CA GLY A 133 -1.47 -2.08 5.22
C GLY A 133 -1.78 -0.58 5.08
N ALA A 134 -0.80 0.29 5.32
CA ALA A 134 -0.94 1.73 5.19
C ALA A 134 -1.14 2.15 3.73
N VAL A 135 -0.39 1.56 2.79
CA VAL A 135 -0.57 1.78 1.34
C VAL A 135 -1.97 1.34 0.89
N ARG A 136 -2.45 0.18 1.32
CA ARG A 136 -3.83 -0.27 1.05
C ARG A 136 -4.87 0.67 1.67
N HIS A 137 -4.57 1.22 2.84
CA HIS A 137 -5.43 2.19 3.49
C HIS A 137 -5.48 3.49 2.66
N PHE A 138 -4.39 4.24 2.57
CA PHE A 138 -4.41 5.56 1.93
C PHE A 138 -4.51 5.52 0.40
N GLY A 139 -4.08 4.43 -0.23
CA GLY A 139 -4.08 4.27 -1.69
C GLY A 139 -5.43 3.92 -2.31
N ALA A 140 -6.43 3.54 -1.52
CA ALA A 140 -7.69 3.04 -2.08
C ALA A 140 -8.50 4.07 -2.86
N PHE A 141 -8.31 5.38 -2.61
CA PHE A 141 -8.96 6.47 -3.34
C PHE A 141 -7.96 7.42 -4.02
N ALA A 142 -6.66 7.12 -3.91
CA ALA A 142 -5.60 7.95 -4.46
C ALA A 142 -5.67 7.95 -5.99
N ARG A 143 -5.55 9.14 -6.58
CA ARG A 143 -5.48 9.38 -8.02
C ARG A 143 -4.05 9.53 -8.50
N THR A 144 -3.20 10.14 -7.70
CA THR A 144 -1.77 10.27 -7.97
C THR A 144 -1.02 9.50 -6.89
N VAL A 145 -0.27 8.50 -7.31
CA VAL A 145 0.49 7.63 -6.42
C VAL A 145 1.96 7.70 -6.79
N THR A 146 2.81 7.98 -5.81
CA THR A 146 4.26 7.95 -5.99
C THR A 146 4.88 6.98 -4.99
N LEU A 147 5.68 6.04 -5.48
CA LEU A 147 6.29 4.99 -4.68
C LEU A 147 7.78 4.90 -4.96
N ASP A 148 8.59 4.71 -3.93
CA ASP A 148 9.96 4.24 -4.11
C ASP A 148 9.98 2.80 -4.60
N ALA A 149 10.99 2.43 -5.40
CA ALA A 149 11.07 1.14 -6.08
C ALA A 149 10.99 -0.07 -5.13
N SER A 150 11.51 0.05 -3.90
CA SER A 150 11.40 -0.96 -2.84
C SER A 150 9.98 -1.14 -2.32
N VAL A 151 9.26 -0.04 -2.14
CA VAL A 151 7.85 -0.05 -1.74
C VAL A 151 6.96 -0.54 -2.88
N ALA A 152 7.25 -0.12 -4.11
CA ALA A 152 6.54 -0.57 -5.30
C ALA A 152 6.69 -2.09 -5.50
N GLU A 153 7.90 -2.60 -5.30
CA GLU A 153 8.17 -4.04 -5.31
C GLU A 153 7.40 -4.79 -4.22
N LEU A 154 7.38 -4.27 -3.00
CA LEU A 154 6.56 -4.81 -1.90
C LEU A 154 5.08 -4.83 -2.28
N CYS A 155 4.57 -3.77 -2.92
CA CYS A 155 3.18 -3.68 -3.34
C CYS A 155 2.83 -4.78 -4.36
N VAL A 156 3.70 -5.00 -5.35
CA VAL A 156 3.51 -6.04 -6.37
C VAL A 156 3.56 -7.44 -5.76
N ALA A 157 4.55 -7.73 -4.92
CA ALA A 157 4.62 -9.01 -4.21
C ALA A 157 3.42 -9.20 -3.27
N GLY A 158 3.04 -8.16 -2.53
CA GLY A 158 1.93 -8.19 -1.59
C GLY A 158 0.55 -8.34 -2.24
N GLN A 159 0.41 -8.14 -3.55
CA GLN A 159 -0.84 -8.49 -4.24
C GLN A 159 -1.02 -10.01 -4.36
N ILE A 160 0.06 -10.75 -4.58
CA ILE A 160 -0.02 -12.19 -4.89
C ILE A 160 0.32 -13.10 -3.72
N THR A 161 0.78 -12.57 -2.59
CA THR A 161 1.09 -13.35 -1.38
C THR A 161 0.81 -12.58 -0.10
N ASN A 162 0.46 -13.31 0.97
CA ASN A 162 0.46 -12.79 2.33
C ASN A 162 1.78 -13.10 3.07
N ASP A 163 2.65 -13.91 2.48
CA ASP A 163 3.94 -14.30 3.06
C ASP A 163 5.02 -13.26 2.78
N ILE A 164 4.85 -12.10 3.41
CA ILE A 164 5.82 -10.99 3.32
C ILE A 164 7.17 -11.41 3.94
N ALA A 165 7.19 -12.37 4.87
CA ALA A 165 8.43 -12.91 5.43
C ALA A 165 9.27 -13.60 4.35
N HIS A 166 8.65 -14.45 3.52
CA HIS A 166 9.32 -15.07 2.39
C HIS A 166 9.79 -14.06 1.36
N TRP A 167 9.01 -12.99 1.12
CA TRP A 167 9.47 -11.84 0.33
C TRP A 167 10.74 -11.20 0.90
N PHE A 168 10.84 -10.99 2.23
CA PHE A 168 12.06 -10.47 2.85
C PHE A 168 13.27 -11.39 2.64
N VAL A 169 13.09 -12.70 2.82
CA VAL A 169 14.17 -13.68 2.64
C VAL A 169 14.63 -13.67 1.17
N PHE A 170 13.69 -13.67 0.24
CA PHE A 170 13.97 -13.54 -1.19
C PHE A 170 14.71 -12.24 -1.52
N GLN A 171 14.32 -11.11 -0.93
CA GLN A 171 15.04 -9.85 -1.07
C GLN A 171 16.48 -9.97 -0.56
N ALA A 172 16.68 -10.58 0.62
CA ALA A 172 18.02 -10.74 1.18
C ALA A 172 18.91 -11.65 0.32
N ALA A 173 18.37 -12.77 -0.17
CA ALA A 173 19.05 -13.71 -1.05
C ALA A 173 19.44 -13.08 -2.40
N ALA A 174 18.54 -12.27 -2.99
CA ALA A 174 18.80 -11.52 -4.23
C ALA A 174 19.76 -10.33 -4.05
N GLY A 175 20.53 -10.25 -2.94
CA GLY A 175 21.55 -9.25 -2.68
C GLY A 175 21.02 -7.83 -2.46
N THR A 176 19.80 -7.67 -1.96
CA THR A 176 19.06 -6.38 -1.99
C THR A 176 19.12 -5.55 -0.72
N SER A 177 20.30 -5.42 -0.10
CA SER A 177 20.54 -4.20 0.68
C SER A 177 20.39 -3.04 -0.30
N ASP A 178 19.33 -2.23 -0.13
CA ASP A 178 19.34 -0.88 -0.71
C ASP A 178 20.67 -0.25 -0.26
N PRO A 179 21.34 0.55 -1.12
CA PRO A 179 22.46 1.33 -0.61
C PRO A 179 21.91 2.09 0.59
N VAL A 180 22.34 1.68 1.78
CA VAL A 180 22.09 2.43 3.00
C VAL A 180 22.55 3.84 2.66
N CYS A 181 21.75 4.86 2.99
CA CYS A 181 22.23 6.24 2.97
C CYS A 181 23.65 6.19 3.56
N PRO A 182 24.71 6.56 2.80
CA PRO A 182 26.05 6.42 3.32
C PRO A 182 26.20 7.43 4.44
N SER A 183 25.93 7.01 5.67
CA SER A 183 26.62 7.56 6.83
C SER A 183 28.09 7.17 6.63
N GLN A 184 28.80 8.03 5.91
CA GLN A 184 30.25 8.08 5.74
C GLN A 184 30.95 6.72 5.71
N MET A 185 31.02 6.07 4.54
CA MET A 185 32.15 5.17 4.28
C MET A 185 33.36 5.99 3.85
N PRO A 186 34.56 5.75 4.42
CA PRO A 186 35.77 6.46 4.03
C PRO A 186 36.12 6.23 2.56
N SER A 187 36.52 7.31 1.88
CA SER A 187 36.73 7.39 0.43
C SER A 187 37.87 6.54 -0.13
N TRP A 188 38.69 5.92 0.73
CA TRP A 188 39.89 5.16 0.31
C TRP A 188 39.66 3.65 0.18
N ILE A 189 38.48 3.11 0.48
CA ILE A 189 38.19 1.68 0.34
C ILE A 189 37.78 1.38 -1.11
N PRO A 190 38.59 0.65 -1.91
CA PRO A 190 38.27 0.39 -3.31
C PRO A 190 37.07 -0.56 -3.42
N ASP A 191 36.02 -0.09 -4.08
CA ASP A 191 34.68 -0.70 -4.12
C ASP A 191 34.60 -1.90 -5.09
N LYS A 192 35.31 -2.99 -4.75
CA LYS A 192 35.22 -4.27 -5.49
C LYS A 192 33.81 -4.89 -5.40
N SER A 193 33.00 -4.48 -4.42
CA SER A 193 31.58 -4.80 -4.24
C SER A 193 30.65 -4.11 -5.26
N ARG A 194 30.89 -2.83 -5.61
CA ARG A 194 30.07 -2.10 -6.60
C ARG A 194 30.25 -2.59 -8.03
N ILE A 195 31.43 -3.10 -8.39
CA ILE A 195 31.73 -3.53 -9.77
C ILE A 195 31.09 -4.90 -10.07
N ARG A 196 31.00 -5.80 -9.08
CA ARG A 196 30.27 -7.08 -9.23
C ARG A 196 28.76 -6.89 -9.38
N ALA A 197 28.18 -5.86 -8.78
CA ALA A 197 26.74 -5.55 -8.86
C ALA A 197 26.22 -5.24 -10.29
N VAL A 198 27.12 -5.00 -11.25
CA VAL A 198 26.77 -4.71 -12.66
C VAL A 198 26.97 -5.93 -13.57
N ARG A 199 27.81 -6.91 -13.19
CA ARG A 199 28.12 -8.10 -14.01
C ARG A 199 27.22 -9.31 -13.73
N ALA A 200 26.65 -9.49 -12.53
CA ALA A 200 25.80 -10.65 -12.19
C ALA A 200 24.31 -10.49 -12.57
N VAL A 201 23.99 -9.71 -13.62
CA VAL A 201 22.61 -9.25 -13.91
C VAL A 201 21.72 -10.32 -14.56
N GLU A 202 22.30 -11.30 -15.25
CA GLU A 202 21.55 -12.38 -15.90
C GLU A 202 21.41 -13.61 -15.00
N GLU A 203 22.42 -13.89 -14.18
CA GLU A 203 22.36 -14.93 -13.14
C GLU A 203 21.35 -14.57 -12.05
N ASP A 204 21.29 -13.29 -11.62
CA ASP A 204 20.33 -12.81 -10.62
C ASP A 204 18.86 -13.05 -11.02
N HIS A 205 18.49 -12.90 -12.30
CA HIS A 205 17.10 -13.14 -12.71
C HIS A 205 16.75 -14.63 -12.76
N VAL A 206 17.65 -15.48 -13.23
CA VAL A 206 17.42 -16.92 -13.34
C VAL A 206 17.44 -17.58 -11.95
N ALA A 207 18.33 -17.13 -11.06
CA ALA A 207 18.34 -17.52 -9.65
C ALA A 207 17.07 -17.01 -8.94
N ALA A 208 16.72 -15.74 -9.10
CA ALA A 208 15.51 -15.18 -8.49
C ALA A 208 14.20 -15.87 -8.95
N LEU A 209 14.12 -16.28 -10.22
CA LEU A 209 12.97 -17.04 -10.73
C LEU A 209 12.85 -18.44 -10.11
N ARG A 210 13.98 -19.06 -9.70
CA ARG A 210 13.99 -20.35 -9.00
C ARG A 210 13.72 -20.21 -7.50
N GLU A 211 14.11 -19.08 -6.92
CA GLU A 211 13.99 -18.83 -5.47
C GLU A 211 12.63 -18.26 -5.05
N TRP A 212 11.93 -17.53 -5.93
CA TRP A 212 10.60 -17.01 -5.60
C TRP A 212 9.52 -18.11 -5.65
N ASN A 213 9.23 -18.70 -4.49
CA ASN A 213 8.13 -19.65 -4.32
C ASN A 213 7.39 -19.39 -2.99
N PRO A 214 6.50 -18.37 -2.94
CA PRO A 214 5.82 -18.01 -1.71
C PRO A 214 4.94 -19.16 -1.22
N ARG A 215 4.98 -19.43 0.09
CA ARG A 215 4.20 -20.51 0.71
C ARG A 215 2.70 -20.27 0.63
N THR A 216 2.29 -19.00 0.57
CA THR A 216 0.89 -18.62 0.40
C THR A 216 0.73 -17.82 -0.88
N GLN A 217 -0.19 -18.23 -1.73
CA GLN A 217 -0.59 -17.46 -2.90
C GLN A 217 -2.00 -16.94 -2.68
N VAL A 218 -2.22 -15.68 -3.06
CA VAL A 218 -3.50 -14.99 -2.90
C VAL A 218 -3.94 -14.48 -4.26
N LEU A 219 -5.23 -14.66 -4.55
CA LEU A 219 -5.87 -14.01 -5.69
C LEU A 219 -6.28 -12.60 -5.27
N PRO A 220 -5.76 -11.54 -5.91
CA PRO A 220 -6.13 -10.17 -5.56
C PRO A 220 -7.60 -9.91 -5.90
N PHE A 221 -8.32 -9.26 -4.99
CA PHE A 221 -9.73 -8.86 -5.18
C PHE A 221 -9.91 -7.62 -6.08
N GLY A 222 -8.83 -7.11 -6.69
CA GLY A 222 -8.84 -5.94 -7.56
C GLY A 222 -7.47 -5.26 -7.60
N PRO A 223 -7.36 -4.12 -8.31
CA PRO A 223 -6.16 -3.29 -8.27
C PRO A 223 -5.91 -2.70 -6.88
N LEU A 224 -4.65 -2.61 -6.47
CA LEU A 224 -4.23 -1.91 -5.26
C LEU A 224 -4.65 -0.43 -5.27
N PHE A 225 -4.55 0.22 -6.43
CA PHE A 225 -4.90 1.62 -6.66
C PHE A 225 -6.01 1.70 -7.73
N PRO A 226 -7.27 1.45 -7.37
CA PRO A 226 -8.38 1.36 -8.32
C PRO A 226 -8.67 2.68 -9.06
N TYR A 227 -8.39 3.83 -8.43
CA TYR A 227 -8.68 5.15 -9.00
C TYR A 227 -7.43 5.90 -9.48
N ALA A 228 -6.27 5.24 -9.51
CA ALA A 228 -5.03 5.86 -9.94
C ALA A 228 -5.15 6.32 -11.41
N LYS A 229 -4.89 7.61 -11.62
CA LYS A 229 -4.67 8.25 -12.92
C LYS A 229 -3.18 8.37 -13.22
N GLU A 230 -2.37 8.55 -12.19
CA GLU A 230 -0.92 8.69 -12.32
C GLU A 230 -0.22 7.80 -11.30
N LEU A 231 0.74 7.01 -11.77
CA LEU A 231 1.61 6.19 -10.93
C LEU A 231 3.07 6.51 -11.27
N THR A 232 3.82 6.99 -10.28
CA THR A 232 5.24 7.31 -10.43
C THR A 232 6.07 6.37 -9.55
N LEU A 233 7.06 5.71 -10.16
CA LEU A 233 8.02 4.84 -9.48
C LEU A 233 9.37 5.55 -9.40
N ARG A 234 9.80 5.94 -8.19
CA ARG A 234 11.11 6.53 -7.96
C ARG A 234 12.15 5.43 -7.77
N SER A 235 13.24 5.50 -8.51
CA SER A 235 14.33 4.53 -8.39
C SER A 235 15.67 5.22 -8.56
N SER A 236 16.65 4.85 -7.75
CA SER A 236 18.05 5.06 -8.10
C SER A 236 18.55 3.98 -9.07
N ILE A 237 19.69 4.19 -9.73
CA ILE A 237 20.32 3.18 -10.60
C ILE A 237 20.51 1.82 -9.87
N PRO A 238 21.03 1.75 -8.64
CA PRO A 238 21.15 0.49 -7.90
C PRO A 238 19.80 -0.19 -7.59
N GLN A 239 18.70 0.57 -7.57
CA GLN A 239 17.36 0.06 -7.28
C GLN A 239 16.63 -0.45 -8.53
N LEU A 240 17.14 -0.24 -9.76
CA LEU A 240 16.49 -0.73 -10.99
C LEU A 240 16.32 -2.26 -11.03
N ARG A 241 17.12 -3.01 -10.26
CA ARG A 241 16.88 -4.47 -10.03
C ARG A 241 15.51 -4.77 -9.44
N ARG A 242 14.99 -3.91 -8.57
CA ARG A 242 13.67 -4.06 -7.94
C ARG A 242 12.54 -4.04 -8.97
N LEU A 243 12.60 -3.08 -9.89
CA LEU A 243 11.64 -2.97 -10.99
C LEU A 243 11.71 -4.16 -11.93
N ARG A 244 12.92 -4.64 -12.25
CA ARG A 244 13.09 -5.80 -13.14
C ARG A 244 12.47 -7.09 -12.57
N ARG A 245 12.41 -7.22 -11.23
CA ARG A 245 11.77 -8.35 -10.56
C ARG A 245 10.24 -8.31 -10.55
N PHE A 246 9.60 -7.24 -11.02
CA PHE A 246 8.14 -7.21 -11.12
C PHE A 246 7.60 -8.39 -11.93
N PHE A 247 8.35 -8.79 -12.97
CA PHE A 247 8.02 -9.95 -13.79
C PHE A 247 8.18 -11.30 -13.05
N VAL A 248 9.10 -11.40 -12.08
CA VAL A 248 9.35 -12.61 -11.27
C VAL A 248 8.14 -12.95 -10.40
N TYR A 249 7.47 -11.93 -9.86
CA TYR A 249 6.27 -12.11 -9.04
C TYR A 249 5.07 -12.63 -9.83
N ARG A 250 5.12 -12.68 -11.17
CA ARG A 250 3.97 -13.08 -12.01
C ARG A 250 2.67 -12.35 -11.66
N CYS A 251 2.77 -11.12 -11.16
CA CYS A 251 1.64 -10.27 -10.83
C CYS A 251 1.39 -9.29 -11.99
N PRO A 252 0.32 -9.47 -12.80
CA PRO A 252 -0.04 -8.52 -13.84
C PRO A 252 -0.24 -7.08 -13.31
N PRO A 253 0.06 -6.03 -14.11
CA PRO A 253 -0.13 -4.65 -13.71
C PRO A 253 -1.58 -4.29 -13.35
N LYS A 254 -2.57 -5.01 -13.89
CA LYS A 254 -4.00 -4.83 -13.57
C LYS A 254 -4.35 -5.02 -12.08
N TYR A 255 -3.46 -5.67 -11.32
CA TYR A 255 -3.61 -5.83 -9.87
C TYR A 255 -2.92 -4.72 -9.07
N LEU A 256 -2.15 -3.85 -9.73
CA LEU A 256 -1.60 -2.66 -9.12
C LEU A 256 -2.49 -1.44 -9.39
N PHE A 257 -2.96 -1.29 -10.63
CA PHE A 257 -3.79 -0.18 -11.09
C PHE A 257 -4.74 -0.66 -12.20
N ASP A 258 -5.79 0.09 -12.49
CA ASP A 258 -6.64 -0.15 -13.66
C ASP A 258 -5.96 0.38 -14.95
N PRO A 259 -5.58 -0.48 -15.92
CA PRO A 259 -4.96 -0.08 -17.18
C PRO A 259 -5.81 0.84 -18.04
N CYS A 260 -7.14 0.79 -17.91
CA CYS A 260 -8.06 1.65 -18.67
C CYS A 260 -8.15 3.04 -18.05
N ALA A 261 -8.09 3.13 -16.71
CA ALA A 261 -8.17 4.39 -15.99
C ALA A 261 -6.84 5.15 -15.89
N LEU A 262 -5.70 4.46 -15.96
CA LEU A 262 -4.38 5.07 -15.80
C LEU A 262 -4.01 5.94 -17.01
N ASN A 263 -3.67 7.21 -16.75
CA ASN A 263 -3.20 8.15 -17.77
C ASN A 263 -1.68 8.11 -17.92
N LEU A 264 -0.95 7.86 -16.83
CA LEU A 264 0.51 7.86 -16.84
C LEU A 264 1.11 6.86 -15.85
N LEU A 265 2.01 6.01 -16.35
CA LEU A 265 3.00 5.27 -15.57
C LEU A 265 4.38 5.89 -15.82
N ARG A 266 4.96 6.50 -14.80
CA ARG A 266 6.27 7.16 -14.87
C ARG A 266 7.29 6.39 -14.05
N VAL A 267 8.50 6.22 -14.60
CA VAL A 267 9.67 5.79 -13.82
C VAL A 267 10.63 6.96 -13.75
N THR A 268 10.86 7.49 -12.55
CA THR A 268 11.82 8.56 -12.30
C THR A 268 13.12 7.97 -11.78
N ILE A 269 14.20 8.20 -12.52
CA ILE A 269 15.51 7.64 -12.22
C ILE A 269 16.44 8.74 -11.72
N SER A 270 16.80 8.66 -10.44
CA SER A 270 17.78 9.58 -9.84
C SER A 270 19.20 9.14 -10.13
N ASN A 271 19.97 10.03 -10.76
CA ASN A 271 21.41 9.85 -10.90
C ASN A 271 22.07 10.35 -9.61
N GLY A 272 22.73 9.45 -8.88
CA GLY A 272 23.61 9.87 -7.78
C GLY A 272 24.61 10.91 -8.30
N ALA A 273 24.89 11.93 -7.48
CA ALA A 273 25.71 13.09 -7.83
C ALA A 273 26.95 12.68 -8.64
N GLY A 274 27.03 13.14 -9.90
CA GLY A 274 28.20 12.96 -10.77
C GLY A 274 28.10 11.92 -11.90
N ARG A 275 26.97 11.20 -12.09
CA ARG A 275 26.83 10.26 -13.22
C ARG A 275 26.13 10.91 -14.43
N ARG A 276 26.81 10.91 -15.59
CA ARG A 276 26.25 11.35 -16.89
C ARG A 276 24.96 10.60 -17.21
N LYS A 277 24.01 11.27 -17.87
CA LYS A 277 22.74 10.70 -18.38
C LYS A 277 23.04 9.41 -19.17
N GLN A 278 22.82 8.25 -18.55
CA GLN A 278 22.99 6.95 -19.20
C GLN A 278 21.82 6.72 -20.17
N SER A 279 22.10 6.15 -21.34
CA SER A 279 21.04 5.85 -22.33
C SER A 279 20.05 4.82 -21.77
N PRO A 280 18.73 4.93 -22.07
CA PRO A 280 17.72 3.98 -21.61
C PRO A 280 18.05 2.51 -21.92
N THR A 281 18.74 2.27 -23.04
CA THR A 281 19.21 0.94 -23.48
C THR A 281 20.22 0.32 -22.52
N SER A 282 21.03 1.13 -21.83
CA SER A 282 22.03 0.65 -20.87
C SER A 282 21.43 0.22 -19.52
N LEU A 283 20.20 0.63 -19.21
CA LEU A 283 19.55 0.40 -17.91
C LEU A 283 18.95 -1.01 -17.75
N LYS A 284 18.98 -1.83 -18.82
CA LYS A 284 18.49 -3.22 -18.84
C LYS A 284 17.07 -3.39 -18.27
N LEU A 285 16.20 -2.39 -18.43
CA LEU A 285 14.82 -2.40 -17.93
C LEU A 285 13.85 -3.29 -18.75
N ARG A 286 14.35 -4.04 -19.74
CA ARG A 286 13.52 -4.89 -20.63
C ARG A 286 12.51 -5.78 -19.90
N PRO A 287 12.84 -6.44 -18.77
CA PRO A 287 11.85 -7.23 -18.02
C PRO A 287 10.71 -6.38 -17.45
N PHE A 288 11.04 -5.19 -16.93
CA PHE A 288 10.03 -4.25 -16.43
C PHE A 288 9.17 -3.69 -17.56
N TYR A 289 9.77 -3.36 -18.71
CA TYR A 289 9.01 -2.97 -19.91
C TYR A 289 8.05 -4.06 -20.36
N ARG A 290 8.48 -5.33 -20.36
CA ARG A 290 7.59 -6.46 -20.68
C ARG A 290 6.44 -6.54 -19.69
N TRP A 291 6.73 -6.43 -18.39
CA TRP A 291 5.70 -6.39 -17.36
C TRP A 291 4.70 -5.25 -17.59
N ALA A 292 5.16 -4.01 -17.77
CA ALA A 292 4.32 -2.84 -18.01
C ALA A 292 3.52 -2.93 -19.31
N ASN A 293 4.11 -3.52 -20.37
CA ASN A 293 3.47 -3.63 -21.67
C ASN A 293 2.36 -4.70 -21.71
N THR A 294 2.28 -5.60 -20.73
CA THR A 294 1.09 -6.49 -20.59
C THR A 294 -0.20 -5.69 -20.39
N ALA A 295 -0.11 -4.47 -19.87
CA ALA A 295 -1.22 -3.54 -19.73
C ALA A 295 -1.45 -2.65 -20.96
N LYS A 296 -0.70 -2.83 -22.06
CA LYS A 296 -0.80 -2.05 -23.31
C LYS A 296 -0.81 -0.53 -23.06
N LEU A 297 0.09 -0.05 -22.21
CA LEU A 297 0.14 1.37 -21.82
C LEU A 297 0.57 2.28 -22.97
N GLY A 298 1.39 1.80 -23.90
CA GLY A 298 1.82 2.55 -25.09
C GLY A 298 2.41 3.92 -24.71
N PRO A 299 1.84 5.05 -25.20
CA PRO A 299 2.34 6.39 -24.90
C PRO A 299 2.15 6.82 -23.44
N ARG A 300 1.34 6.08 -22.67
CA ARG A 300 1.10 6.35 -21.24
C ARG A 300 2.23 5.85 -20.35
N PHE A 301 3.33 5.39 -20.92
CA PHE A 301 4.52 4.96 -20.19
C PHE A 301 5.69 5.92 -20.47
N ALA A 302 6.29 6.47 -19.41
CA ALA A 302 7.42 7.40 -19.52
C ALA A 302 8.56 7.04 -18.56
N VAL A 303 9.80 7.29 -18.99
CA VAL A 303 10.99 7.24 -18.14
C VAL A 303 11.61 8.64 -18.11
N GLN A 304 11.79 9.17 -16.91
CA GLN A 304 12.38 10.48 -16.66
C GLN A 304 13.68 10.32 -15.88
N PHE A 305 14.70 11.08 -16.24
CA PHE A 305 15.94 11.17 -15.49
C PHE A 305 15.94 12.46 -14.68
N SER A 306 16.21 12.35 -13.37
CA SER A 306 16.37 13.47 -12.44
C SER A 306 17.82 13.56 -11.96
#